data_AF-A0A1B6LG06-F1
#
_entry.id   AF-A0A1B6LG06-F1
#
_cell.length_a   1.000
_cell.length_b   1.000
_cell.length_c   1.000
_cell.angle_alpha   90.00
_cell.angle_beta   90.00
_cell.angle_gamma   90.00
#
_symmetry.space_group_name_H-M   'P 1'
#
loop_
_entity.id
_entity.type
_entity.pdbx_description
1 polymer ?
#
loop_
_entity_poly.entity_id
_entity_poly.type
_entity_poly.pdbx_seq_one_letter_code
_entity_poly.pdbx_strand_id
1 'polypeptide(L)'
;YVSNHTGREVRDFPNALKVYDELALEEQHNIPLPEWSQSIYPEPIKEAGLYSFVLPTWTPLLQRLKIGPLLKEMAEHFQAKRAGILSPDRRLWVYSAHDATISALLNTFNVFDIHFPPYASCVLLELRLINEDYFVTLFYRNSTVSEPLLLPMKSCSTVCPLEQFLSLVQPLVPEDWIQECQPPSAITVRNLWPAIVGAVAVIGYILVCILTVRCLRRKTSKNYFTMPPPVSHDSKDSLV
;
A
#
# COMPACT_ATOMS: atom_id res chain seq x y z
N TYR A 1 15.35 -22.28 9.67
CA TYR A 1 16.79 -22.31 9.96
C TYR A 1 17.21 -21.07 10.73
N VAL A 2 17.27 -19.88 10.10
CA VAL A 2 17.75 -18.63 10.73
C VAL A 2 17.03 -18.32 12.05
N SER A 3 15.70 -18.33 12.09
CA SER A 3 14.94 -18.04 13.31
C SER A 3 15.28 -18.91 14.52
N ASN A 4 15.69 -20.16 14.27
CA ASN A 4 16.05 -21.10 15.33
C ASN A 4 17.41 -20.73 15.95
N HIS A 5 18.36 -20.29 15.14
CA HIS A 5 19.70 -19.90 15.60
C HIS A 5 19.72 -18.50 16.21
N THR A 6 18.94 -17.56 15.67
CA THR A 6 18.88 -16.18 16.20
C THR A 6 17.95 -16.03 17.39
N GLY A 7 17.05 -16.98 17.62
CA GLY A 7 16.00 -16.89 18.64
C GLY A 7 14.92 -15.84 18.33
N ARG A 8 14.88 -15.31 17.10
CA ARG A 8 13.93 -14.28 16.66
C ARG A 8 13.18 -14.76 15.43
N GLU A 9 11.95 -14.30 15.24
CA GLU A 9 11.19 -14.64 14.04
C GLU A 9 11.75 -13.91 12.80
N VAL A 10 12.31 -14.67 11.86
CA VAL A 10 12.80 -14.17 10.56
C VAL A 10 11.92 -14.74 9.45
N ARG A 11 10.85 -14.03 9.09
CA ARG A 11 9.86 -14.44 8.08
C ARG A 11 9.66 -13.43 6.94
N ASP A 12 10.34 -12.30 6.99
CA ASP A 12 10.20 -11.21 6.03
C ASP A 12 11.56 -10.55 5.75
N PHE A 13 11.59 -9.71 4.71
CA PHE A 13 12.80 -9.01 4.30
C PHE A 13 13.36 -8.06 5.36
N PRO A 14 12.54 -7.30 6.13
CA PRO A 14 13.06 -6.44 7.20
C PRO A 14 13.76 -7.23 8.32
N ASN A 15 13.25 -8.39 8.70
CA ASN A 15 13.92 -9.22 9.72
C ASN A 15 15.14 -9.94 9.15
N ALA A 16 15.14 -10.31 7.87
CA ALA A 16 16.34 -10.80 7.20
C ALA A 16 17.44 -9.72 7.15
N LEU A 17 17.07 -8.48 6.82
CA LEU A 17 17.96 -7.32 6.83
C LEU A 17 18.63 -7.13 8.19
N LYS A 18 17.88 -7.21 9.30
CA LYS A 18 18.46 -7.06 10.65
C LYS A 18 19.55 -8.10 10.93
N VAL A 19 19.31 -9.35 10.55
CA VAL A 19 20.31 -10.42 10.77
C VAL A 19 21.54 -10.21 9.88
N TYR A 20 21.33 -9.80 8.62
CA TYR A 20 22.46 -9.45 7.75
C TYR A 20 23.27 -8.28 8.32
N ASP A 21 22.60 -7.22 8.78
CA ASP A 21 23.23 -6.01 9.31
C ASP A 21 24.06 -6.31 10.56
N GLU A 22 23.52 -7.13 11.48
CA GLU A 22 24.25 -7.60 12.66
C GLU A 22 25.54 -8.35 12.29
N LEU A 23 25.46 -9.32 11.37
CA LEU A 23 26.62 -10.11 10.93
C LEU A 23 27.64 -9.25 10.14
N ALA A 24 27.17 -8.34 9.29
CA ALA A 24 28.03 -7.44 8.54
C ALA A 24 28.78 -6.47 9.47
N LEU A 25 28.13 -5.98 10.52
CA LEU A 25 28.75 -5.13 11.53
C LEU A 25 29.81 -5.90 12.32
N GLU A 26 29.51 -7.13 12.74
CA GLU A 26 30.47 -8.00 13.41
C GLU A 26 31.72 -8.23 12.55
N GLU A 27 31.54 -8.59 11.27
CA GLU A 27 32.65 -8.77 10.32
C GLU A 27 33.47 -7.48 10.14
N GLN A 28 32.81 -6.34 9.96
CA GLN A 28 33.46 -5.03 9.81
C GLN A 28 34.33 -4.67 11.02
N HIS A 29 33.92 -5.11 12.22
CA HIS A 29 34.65 -4.89 13.47
C HIS A 29 35.60 -6.04 13.84
N ASN A 30 35.87 -6.98 12.92
CA ASN A 30 36.71 -8.16 13.13
C ASN A 30 36.24 -9.04 14.30
N ILE A 31 34.93 -9.08 14.56
CA ILE A 31 34.31 -9.98 15.52
C ILE A 31 34.03 -11.31 14.80
N PRO A 32 34.45 -12.47 15.36
CA PRO A 32 34.19 -13.76 14.75
C PRO A 32 32.70 -14.04 14.62
N LEU A 33 32.25 -14.36 13.41
CA LEU A 33 30.86 -14.71 13.15
C LEU A 33 30.53 -16.11 13.71
N PRO A 34 29.28 -16.33 14.18
CA PRO A 34 28.84 -17.64 14.63
C PRO A 34 28.93 -18.72 13.53
N GLU A 35 29.28 -19.96 13.88
CA GLU A 35 29.42 -21.06 12.89
C GLU A 35 28.18 -21.27 12.03
N TRP A 36 26.99 -21.12 12.61
CA TRP A 36 25.72 -21.30 11.89
C TRP A 36 25.52 -20.28 10.76
N SER A 37 26.13 -19.10 10.85
CA SER A 37 25.93 -18.04 9.84
C SER A 37 26.69 -18.31 8.54
N GLN A 38 27.66 -19.23 8.53
CA GLN A 38 28.43 -19.57 7.31
C GLN A 38 27.56 -20.06 6.16
N SER A 39 26.40 -20.66 6.48
CA SER A 39 25.47 -21.18 5.48
C SER A 39 24.55 -20.12 4.86
N ILE A 40 24.53 -18.91 5.43
CA ILE A 40 23.60 -17.83 5.04
C ILE A 40 24.26 -16.47 4.81
N TYR A 41 25.50 -16.27 5.25
CA TYR A 41 26.25 -15.02 5.17
C TYR A 41 27.45 -15.14 4.22
N PRO A 42 27.71 -14.13 3.35
CA PRO A 42 26.86 -12.96 3.15
C PRO A 42 25.56 -13.30 2.41
N GLU A 43 25.56 -14.35 1.58
CA GLU A 43 24.41 -14.78 0.79
C GLU A 43 23.83 -16.11 1.31
N PRO A 44 22.50 -16.31 1.21
CA PRO A 44 21.52 -15.47 0.49
C PRO A 44 20.86 -14.39 1.35
N ILE A 45 21.27 -14.21 2.62
CA ILE A 45 20.56 -13.30 3.52
C ILE A 45 20.71 -11.82 3.11
N LYS A 46 21.83 -11.47 2.49
CA LYS A 46 22.07 -10.15 1.90
C LYS A 46 21.04 -9.83 0.81
N GLU A 47 20.88 -10.71 -0.17
CA GLU A 47 19.89 -10.53 -1.23
C GLU A 47 18.48 -10.33 -0.65
N ALA A 48 18.09 -11.16 0.31
CA ALA A 48 16.81 -11.00 1.01
C ALA A 48 16.70 -9.64 1.71
N GLY A 49 17.75 -9.20 2.41
CA GLY A 49 17.78 -7.91 3.09
C GLY A 49 17.63 -6.72 2.14
N LEU A 50 18.24 -6.77 0.95
CA LEU A 50 18.20 -5.70 -0.06
C LEU A 50 16.78 -5.35 -0.54
N TYR A 51 15.86 -6.31 -0.58
CA TYR A 51 14.46 -6.04 -0.92
C TYR A 51 13.78 -5.05 0.06
N SER A 52 14.27 -4.93 1.29
CA SER A 52 13.78 -3.93 2.26
C SER A 52 14.00 -2.49 1.82
N PHE A 53 14.93 -2.23 0.89
CA PHE A 53 15.23 -0.89 0.37
C PHE A 53 14.41 -0.53 -0.87
N VAL A 54 13.75 -1.51 -1.49
CA VAL A 54 13.05 -1.37 -2.77
C VAL A 54 11.53 -1.46 -2.58
N LEU A 55 11.07 -2.46 -1.82
CA LEU A 55 9.64 -2.73 -1.65
C LEU A 55 8.85 -1.56 -1.02
N PRO A 56 9.38 -0.79 -0.05
CA PRO A 56 8.63 0.32 0.55
C PRO A 56 8.27 1.45 -0.40
N THR A 57 8.84 1.49 -1.61
CA THR A 57 8.56 2.49 -2.65
C THR A 57 8.36 1.85 -4.03
N TRP A 58 7.93 0.59 -4.08
CA TRP A 58 7.79 -0.17 -5.33
C TRP A 58 6.68 0.36 -6.26
N THR A 59 5.61 0.90 -5.68
CA THR A 59 4.45 1.41 -6.44
C THR A 59 4.28 2.91 -6.20
N PRO A 60 3.61 3.64 -7.11
CA PRO A 60 3.30 5.06 -6.90
C PRO A 60 2.56 5.34 -5.59
N LEU A 61 1.64 4.45 -5.18
CA LEU A 61 0.94 4.56 -3.89
C LEU A 61 1.93 4.45 -2.71
N LEU A 62 2.84 3.48 -2.75
CA LEU A 62 3.85 3.32 -1.71
C LEU A 62 4.83 4.50 -1.68
N GLN A 63 5.27 5.01 -2.84
CA GLN A 63 6.07 6.23 -2.94
C GLN A 63 5.36 7.42 -2.32
N ARG A 64 4.08 7.62 -2.66
CA ARG A 64 3.23 8.70 -2.16
C ARG A 64 3.09 8.66 -0.63
N LEU A 65 2.87 7.48 -0.06
CA LEU A 65 2.71 7.33 1.38
C LEU A 65 4.04 7.29 2.14
N LYS A 66 5.14 6.87 1.51
CA LYS A 66 6.44 6.70 2.17
C LYS A 66 7.31 7.95 2.10
N ILE A 67 7.58 8.46 0.90
CA ILE A 67 8.52 9.57 0.66
C ILE A 67 7.80 10.86 0.22
N GLY A 68 6.53 10.77 -0.19
CA GLY A 68 5.72 11.88 -0.64
C GLY A 68 5.75 13.13 0.25
N PRO A 69 5.64 13.02 1.59
CA PRO A 69 5.76 14.18 2.49
C PRO A 69 7.10 14.93 2.37
N LEU A 70 8.22 14.20 2.26
CA LEU A 70 9.54 14.80 2.09
C LEU A 70 9.67 15.46 0.70
N LEU A 71 9.17 14.80 -0.34
CA LEU A 71 9.15 15.34 -1.69
C LEU A 71 8.32 16.64 -1.78
N LYS A 72 7.17 16.68 -1.09
CA LYS A 72 6.34 17.88 -0.97
C LYS A 72 7.14 19.03 -0.40
N GLU A 73 7.78 18.82 0.76
CA GLU A 73 8.58 19.85 1.43
C GLU A 73 9.74 20.34 0.55
N MET A 74 10.47 19.43 -0.12
CA MET A 74 11.55 19.80 -1.04
C MET A 74 11.04 20.61 -2.25
N ALA A 75 9.92 20.21 -2.84
CA ALA A 75 9.30 20.90 -3.98
C ALA A 75 8.82 22.31 -3.58
N GLU A 76 8.18 22.44 -2.42
CA GLU A 76 7.74 23.72 -1.86
C GLU A 76 8.92 24.66 -1.60
N HIS A 77 10.03 24.15 -1.07
CA HIS A 77 11.27 24.93 -0.89
C HIS A 77 11.82 25.46 -2.22
N PHE A 78 11.82 24.64 -3.29
CA PHE A 78 12.28 25.10 -4.60
C PHE A 78 11.34 26.15 -5.21
N GLN A 79 10.03 25.96 -5.10
CA GLN A 79 9.04 26.94 -5.57
C GLN A 79 9.17 28.26 -4.81
N ALA A 80 9.30 28.22 -3.48
CA ALA A 80 9.48 29.41 -2.65
C ALA A 80 10.80 30.14 -2.96
N LYS A 81 11.89 29.39 -3.19
CA LYS A 81 13.18 29.96 -3.60
C LYS A 81 13.07 30.69 -4.93
N ARG A 82 12.47 30.05 -5.94
CA ARG A 82 12.22 30.67 -7.25
C ARG A 82 11.39 31.94 -7.15
N ALA A 83 10.34 31.92 -6.33
CA ALA A 83 9.44 33.06 -6.15
C ALA A 83 10.06 34.21 -5.34
N GLY A 84 11.25 34.01 -4.74
CA GLY A 84 11.92 35.03 -3.93
C GLY A 84 11.19 35.34 -2.62
N ILE A 85 10.39 34.40 -2.10
CA ILE A 85 9.54 34.60 -0.91
C ILE A 85 10.13 34.00 0.38
N LEU A 86 11.31 33.37 0.31
CA LEU A 86 11.97 32.80 1.49
C LEU A 86 12.51 33.90 2.41
N SER A 87 12.21 33.80 3.70
CA SER A 87 12.75 34.67 4.74
C SER A 87 13.23 33.82 5.94
N PRO A 88 14.54 33.80 6.25
CA PRO A 88 15.65 34.37 5.47
C PRO A 88 15.78 33.71 4.09
N ASP A 89 16.57 34.30 3.19
CA ASP A 89 16.89 33.75 1.87
C ASP A 89 17.74 32.46 1.98
N ARG A 90 17.09 31.38 2.44
CA ARG A 90 17.72 30.11 2.76
C ARG A 90 18.26 29.48 1.47
N ARG A 91 19.48 28.94 1.57
CA ARG A 91 20.21 28.32 0.46
C ARG A 91 20.47 26.83 0.64
N LEU A 92 20.30 26.33 1.87
CA LEU A 92 20.60 24.95 2.21
C LEU A 92 19.57 24.45 3.24
N TRP A 93 19.06 23.25 2.97
CA TRP A 93 18.28 22.44 3.91
C TRP A 93 19.02 21.12 4.07
N VAL A 94 19.19 20.69 5.32
CA VAL A 94 19.91 19.46 5.64
C VAL A 94 18.96 18.55 6.41
N TYR A 95 18.72 17.37 5.87
CA TYR A 95 17.91 16.33 6.48
C TYR A 95 18.82 15.19 6.90
N SER A 96 19.00 15.01 8.21
CA SER A 96 19.63 13.80 8.72
C SER A 96 18.59 12.68 8.75
N ALA A 97 18.85 11.61 8.01
CA ALA A 97 17.89 10.53 7.78
C ALA A 97 18.59 9.17 7.76
N HIS A 98 17.85 8.13 7.40
CA HIS A 98 18.34 6.76 7.31
C HIS A 98 18.64 6.36 5.87
N ASP A 99 19.42 5.31 5.71
CA ASP A 99 19.66 4.59 4.45
C ASP A 99 18.35 4.26 3.69
N ALA A 100 17.31 3.83 4.41
CA ALA A 100 15.98 3.57 3.84
C ALA A 100 15.33 4.83 3.25
N THR A 101 15.66 6.03 3.74
CA THR A 101 15.20 7.30 3.16
C THR A 101 15.96 7.59 1.86
N ILE A 102 17.27 7.34 1.84
CA ILE A 102 18.10 7.50 0.63
C ILE A 102 17.61 6.56 -0.48
N SER A 103 17.43 5.28 -0.17
CA SER A 103 16.93 4.31 -1.16
C SER A 103 15.52 4.67 -1.62
N ALA A 104 14.63 5.08 -0.71
CA ALA A 104 13.28 5.49 -1.06
C ALA A 104 13.28 6.67 -2.05
N LEU A 105 14.11 7.68 -1.82
CA LEU A 105 14.23 8.85 -2.70
C LEU A 105 14.79 8.46 -4.07
N LEU A 106 15.91 7.72 -4.11
CA LEU A 106 16.55 7.29 -5.36
C LEU A 106 15.63 6.34 -6.16
N ASN A 107 14.92 5.43 -5.47
CA ASN A 107 14.03 4.45 -6.10
C ASN A 107 12.80 5.15 -6.69
N THR A 108 12.31 6.21 -6.02
CA THR A 108 11.20 7.03 -6.53
C THR A 108 11.54 7.73 -7.83
N PHE A 109 12.79 8.18 -8.01
CA PHE A 109 13.28 8.72 -9.28
C PHE A 109 13.78 7.66 -10.26
N ASN A 110 13.62 6.37 -9.92
CA ASN A 110 14.07 5.20 -10.68
C ASN A 110 15.57 5.28 -11.05
N VAL A 111 16.39 5.69 -10.09
CA VAL A 111 17.87 5.76 -10.22
C VAL A 111 18.58 5.00 -9.11
N PHE A 112 17.84 4.19 -8.33
CA PHE A 112 18.41 3.36 -7.29
C PHE A 112 18.91 2.05 -7.87
N ASP A 113 20.23 1.90 -7.95
CA ASP A 113 20.85 0.59 -8.04
C ASP A 113 20.65 -0.14 -6.71
N ILE A 114 20.24 -1.40 -6.70
CA ILE A 114 19.93 -2.12 -5.46
C ILE A 114 21.22 -2.39 -4.69
N HIS A 115 21.43 -1.66 -3.60
CA HIS A 115 22.56 -1.81 -2.68
C HIS A 115 22.17 -1.33 -1.28
N PHE A 116 23.01 -1.56 -0.28
CA PHE A 116 22.90 -0.87 1.01
C PHE A 116 23.54 0.51 0.89
N PRO A 117 22.78 1.62 1.05
CA PRO A 117 23.38 2.95 1.08
C PRO A 117 24.47 3.01 2.16
N PRO A 118 25.71 3.36 1.82
CA PRO A 118 26.81 3.32 2.78
C PRO A 118 26.68 4.41 3.84
N TYR A 119 27.37 4.23 4.96
CA TYR A 119 27.44 5.25 6.01
C TYR A 119 27.90 6.60 5.45
N ALA A 120 27.27 7.68 5.94
CA ALA A 120 27.50 9.04 5.48
C ALA A 120 27.28 9.28 3.97
N SER A 121 26.56 8.38 3.29
CA SER A 121 26.05 8.65 1.95
C SER A 121 25.05 9.80 1.98
N CYS A 122 24.96 10.51 0.86
CA CYS A 122 24.16 11.74 0.76
C CYS A 122 23.52 11.85 -0.61
N VAL A 123 22.26 12.25 -0.63
CA VAL A 123 21.57 12.68 -1.85
C VAL A 123 21.52 14.21 -1.85
N LEU A 124 22.00 14.82 -2.92
CA LEU A 124 21.95 16.26 -3.14
C LEU A 124 20.93 16.53 -4.24
N LEU A 125 19.87 17.26 -3.88
CA LEU A 125 18.90 17.76 -4.85
C LEU A 125 19.09 19.28 -4.94
N GLU A 126 19.64 19.75 -6.06
CA GLU A 126 20.06 21.14 -6.20
C GLU A 126 19.13 21.89 -7.16
N LEU A 127 18.66 23.06 -6.73
CA LEU A 127 18.00 24.04 -7.60
C LEU A 127 19.07 24.97 -8.20
N ARG A 128 19.15 25.02 -9.52
CA ARG A 128 20.14 25.79 -10.29
C ARG A 128 19.44 26.81 -11.17
N LEU A 129 20.02 28.01 -11.28
CA LEU A 129 19.62 29.05 -12.21
C LEU A 129 20.57 29.05 -13.41
N ILE A 130 20.07 28.77 -14.61
CA ILE A 130 20.85 28.70 -15.85
C ILE A 130 20.10 29.53 -16.91
N ASN A 131 20.73 30.59 -17.43
CA ASN A 131 20.14 31.46 -18.45
C ASN A 131 18.71 31.94 -18.07
N GLU A 132 18.54 32.41 -16.83
CA GLU A 132 17.26 32.91 -16.27
C GLU A 132 16.20 31.83 -15.98
N ASP A 133 16.46 30.56 -16.31
CA ASP A 133 15.58 29.43 -16.03
C ASP A 133 16.05 28.57 -14.86
N TYR A 134 15.10 27.90 -14.20
CA TYR A 134 15.37 27.05 -13.04
C TYR A 134 15.38 25.56 -13.39
N PHE A 135 16.41 24.86 -12.89
CA PHE A 135 16.63 23.44 -13.13
C PHE A 135 16.94 22.71 -11.82
N VAL A 136 16.64 21.42 -11.79
CA VAL A 136 16.90 20.51 -10.68
C VAL A 136 17.89 19.45 -11.13
N THR A 137 18.96 19.27 -10.35
CA THR A 137 19.93 18.19 -10.55
C THR A 137 19.99 17.30 -9.31
N LEU A 138 20.07 15.99 -9.54
CA LEU A 138 20.13 14.97 -8.49
C LEU A 138 21.54 14.37 -8.47
N PHE A 139 22.24 14.47 -7.35
CA PHE A 139 23.51 13.79 -7.13
C PHE A 139 23.40 12.76 -6.00
N TYR A 140 24.17 11.69 -6.11
CA TYR A 140 24.34 10.69 -5.06
C TYR A 140 25.82 10.52 -4.74
N ARG A 141 26.20 10.88 -3.51
CA ARG A 141 27.53 10.65 -2.96
C ARG A 141 27.50 9.39 -2.10
N ASN A 142 28.06 8.30 -2.63
CA ASN A 142 28.17 7.02 -1.95
C ASN A 142 29.63 6.60 -1.65
N SER A 143 30.59 7.49 -1.90
CA SER A 143 32.01 7.25 -1.71
C SER A 143 32.67 8.50 -1.12
N THR A 144 33.70 8.30 -0.29
CA THR A 144 34.54 9.39 0.24
C THR A 144 35.69 9.75 -0.70
N VAL A 145 36.04 8.87 -1.65
CA VAL A 145 37.18 9.03 -2.55
C VAL A 145 36.79 9.42 -3.97
N SER A 146 35.49 9.51 -4.24
CA SER A 146 34.94 9.83 -5.56
C SER A 146 33.99 11.03 -5.47
N GLU A 147 33.92 11.81 -6.53
CA GLU A 147 32.95 12.90 -6.65
C GLU A 147 31.51 12.36 -6.64
N PRO A 148 30.52 13.15 -6.18
CA PRO A 148 29.11 12.78 -6.23
C PRO A 148 28.66 12.42 -7.64
N LEU A 149 27.94 11.31 -7.78
CA LEU A 149 27.43 10.82 -9.05
C LEU A 149 26.23 11.66 -9.47
N LEU A 150 26.28 12.27 -10.64
CA LEU A 150 25.15 12.96 -11.23
C LEU A 150 24.19 11.93 -11.86
N LEU A 151 22.96 11.86 -11.33
CA LEU A 151 21.98 10.84 -11.71
C LEU A 151 20.88 11.42 -12.63
N PRO A 152 20.57 10.76 -13.76
CA PRO A 152 19.47 11.17 -14.62
C PRO A 152 18.13 10.70 -14.05
N MET A 153 17.33 11.62 -13.51
CA MET A 153 15.97 11.30 -13.06
C MET A 153 15.15 10.75 -14.23
N LYS A 154 14.63 9.52 -14.11
CA LYS A 154 13.86 8.90 -15.19
C LYS A 154 12.59 9.70 -15.46
N SER A 155 12.20 9.79 -16.72
CA SER A 155 11.13 10.69 -17.19
C SER A 155 11.48 12.19 -17.08
N CYS A 156 12.74 12.51 -16.82
CA CYS A 156 13.36 13.82 -17.03
C CYS A 156 14.76 13.68 -17.68
N SER A 157 15.51 14.78 -17.73
CA SER A 157 16.92 14.82 -18.10
C SER A 157 17.80 14.94 -16.84
N THR A 158 19.13 14.82 -17.03
CA THR A 158 20.12 15.04 -15.98
C THR A 158 20.06 16.45 -15.37
N VAL A 159 19.68 17.44 -16.19
CA VAL A 159 19.45 18.84 -15.79
C VAL A 159 17.97 19.11 -16.01
N CYS A 160 17.15 18.72 -15.04
CA CYS A 160 15.70 18.64 -15.19
C CYS A 160 15.06 20.02 -15.04
N PRO A 161 14.27 20.54 -16.00
CA PRO A 161 13.55 21.79 -15.81
C PRO A 161 12.68 21.73 -14.55
N LEU A 162 12.65 22.79 -13.74
CA LEU A 162 11.93 22.79 -12.47
C LEU A 162 10.45 22.42 -12.65
N GLU A 163 9.78 22.92 -13.69
CA GLU A 163 8.38 22.57 -13.97
C GLU A 163 8.18 21.07 -14.26
N GLN A 164 9.13 20.45 -14.97
CA GLN A 164 9.09 19.02 -15.23
C GLN A 164 9.32 18.23 -13.94
N PHE A 165 10.29 18.64 -13.11
CA PHE A 165 10.49 18.05 -11.78
C PHE A 165 9.22 18.12 -10.93
N LEU A 166 8.56 19.28 -10.87
CA LEU A 166 7.31 19.46 -10.12
C LEU A 166 6.20 18.55 -10.66
N SER A 167 6.08 18.38 -11.98
CA SER A 167 5.10 17.46 -12.58
C SER A 167 5.36 15.99 -12.23
N LEU A 168 6.62 15.59 -12.05
CA LEU A 168 6.99 14.23 -11.63
C LEU A 168 6.64 13.98 -10.16
N VAL A 169 6.83 15.00 -9.32
CA VAL A 169 6.60 14.92 -7.88
C VAL A 169 5.12 15.04 -7.52
N GLN A 170 4.37 15.89 -8.21
CA GLN A 170 2.96 16.21 -7.92
C GLN A 170 2.05 14.98 -7.68
N PRO A 171 2.04 13.91 -8.51
CA PRO A 171 1.21 12.73 -8.24
C PRO A 171 1.61 11.96 -6.97
N LEU A 172 2.84 12.15 -6.49
CA LEU A 172 3.38 11.50 -5.29
C LEU A 172 3.19 12.33 -4.02
N VAL A 173 2.63 13.54 -4.11
CA VAL A 173 2.43 14.42 -2.96
C VAL A 173 1.07 14.15 -2.31
N PRO A 174 1.01 13.64 -1.06
CA PRO A 174 -0.25 13.43 -0.34
C PRO A 174 -0.99 14.74 -0.09
N GLU A 175 -2.32 14.71 -0.22
CA GLU A 175 -3.19 15.84 0.13
C GLU A 175 -3.37 15.89 1.66
N ASP A 176 -3.89 14.79 2.22
CA ASP A 176 -3.94 14.53 3.66
C ASP A 176 -3.26 13.18 3.93
N TRP A 177 -1.98 13.26 4.29
CA TRP A 177 -1.17 12.06 4.51
C TRP A 177 -1.71 11.18 5.64
N ILE A 178 -2.31 11.76 6.68
CA ILE A 178 -2.85 10.99 7.82
C ILE A 178 -4.08 10.22 7.40
N GLN A 179 -4.97 10.86 6.63
CA GLN A 179 -6.16 10.23 6.09
C GLN A 179 -5.81 9.14 5.06
N GLU A 180 -4.90 9.44 4.13
CA GLU A 180 -4.48 8.50 3.09
C GLU A 180 -3.72 7.28 3.64
N CYS A 181 -3.05 7.42 4.79
CA CYS A 181 -2.40 6.32 5.49
C CYS A 181 -3.37 5.41 6.25
N GLN A 182 -4.64 5.79 6.42
CA GLN A 182 -5.59 4.92 7.09
C GLN A 182 -5.77 3.64 6.27
N PRO A 183 -5.83 2.46 6.91
CA PRO A 183 -6.21 1.26 6.19
C PRO A 183 -7.55 1.54 5.52
N PRO A 184 -7.80 1.05 4.29
CA PRO A 184 -9.08 1.22 3.65
C PRO A 184 -10.12 0.80 4.67
N SER A 185 -11.01 1.73 5.04
CA SER A 185 -12.07 1.45 6.00
C SER A 185 -12.71 0.18 5.48
N ALA A 186 -12.52 -0.94 6.20
CA ALA A 186 -13.10 -2.21 5.78
C ALA A 186 -14.55 -1.85 5.50
N ILE A 187 -14.95 -1.87 4.22
CA ILE A 187 -16.33 -1.61 3.83
C ILE A 187 -17.07 -2.63 4.65
N THR A 188 -17.64 -2.15 5.74
CA THR A 188 -17.73 -3.01 6.90
C THR A 188 -18.86 -3.91 6.50
N VAL A 189 -18.57 -5.19 6.29
CA VAL A 189 -19.63 -6.18 6.07
C VAL A 189 -20.65 -6.07 7.21
N ARG A 190 -20.24 -5.54 8.38
CA ARG A 190 -21.09 -5.07 9.50
C ARG A 190 -22.19 -4.06 9.13
N ASN A 191 -21.98 -3.13 8.19
CA ASN A 191 -22.99 -2.15 7.79
C ASN A 191 -24.01 -2.75 6.81
N LEU A 192 -23.64 -3.81 6.08
CA LEU A 192 -24.54 -4.55 5.20
C LEU A 192 -25.25 -5.72 5.91
N TRP A 193 -24.70 -6.19 7.03
CA TRP A 193 -25.24 -7.31 7.80
C TRP A 193 -26.71 -7.13 8.24
N PRO A 194 -27.14 -5.96 8.76
CA PRO A 194 -28.54 -5.75 9.12
C PRO A 194 -29.47 -5.81 7.91
N ALA A 195 -29.03 -5.27 6.77
CA ALA A 195 -29.80 -5.28 5.52
C ALA A 195 -29.94 -6.69 4.95
N ILE A 196 -28.87 -7.50 5.00
CA ILE A 196 -28.87 -8.90 4.55
C ILE A 196 -29.79 -9.76 5.43
N VAL A 197 -29.70 -9.63 6.75
CA VAL A 197 -30.58 -10.36 7.69
C VAL A 197 -32.05 -9.96 7.49
N GLY A 198 -32.32 -8.65 7.32
CA GLY A 198 -33.66 -8.16 7.02
C GLY A 198 -34.24 -8.74 5.73
N ALA A 199 -33.46 -8.78 4.65
CA ALA A 199 -33.91 -9.35 3.37
C ALA A 199 -34.23 -10.84 3.47
N VAL A 200 -33.39 -11.63 4.17
CA VAL A 200 -33.62 -13.07 4.36
C VAL A 200 -34.89 -13.33 5.18
N ALA A 201 -35.15 -12.54 6.24
CA ALA A 201 -36.35 -12.67 7.05
C ALA A 201 -37.63 -12.39 6.25
N VAL A 202 -37.61 -11.35 5.41
CA VAL A 202 -38.75 -10.99 4.54
C VAL A 202 -39.02 -12.10 3.51
N ILE A 203 -37.97 -12.62 2.86
CA ILE A 203 -38.11 -13.72 1.89
C ILE A 203 -38.67 -14.97 2.58
N GLY A 204 -38.17 -15.31 3.77
CA GLY A 204 -38.68 -16.42 4.57
C GLY A 204 -40.16 -16.27 4.91
N TYR A 205 -40.58 -15.07 5.35
CA TYR A 205 -41.98 -14.77 5.65
C TYR A 205 -42.90 -14.90 4.43
N ILE A 206 -42.46 -14.39 3.28
CA ILE A 206 -43.21 -14.50 2.02
C ILE A 206 -43.39 -15.96 1.63
N LEU A 207 -42.34 -16.79 1.74
CA LEU A 207 -42.42 -18.21 1.44
C LEU A 207 -43.39 -18.94 2.37
N VAL A 208 -43.36 -18.63 3.67
CA VAL A 208 -44.33 -19.18 4.64
C VAL A 208 -45.75 -18.77 4.26
N CYS A 209 -46.00 -17.50 3.92
CA CYS A 209 -47.32 -17.04 3.48
C CYS A 209 -47.80 -17.75 2.21
N ILE A 210 -46.91 -17.96 1.23
CA ILE A 210 -47.25 -18.69 0.01
C ILE A 210 -47.59 -20.14 0.32
N LEU A 211 -46.84 -20.79 1.22
CA LEU A 211 -47.09 -22.17 1.63
C LEU A 211 -48.39 -22.31 2.44
N THR A 212 -48.67 -21.39 3.36
CA THR A 212 -49.92 -21.41 4.13
C THR A 212 -51.13 -21.19 3.22
N VAL A 213 -51.08 -20.23 2.28
CA VAL A 213 -52.14 -20.03 1.29
C VAL A 213 -52.33 -21.28 0.41
N ARG A 214 -51.25 -21.92 -0.03
CA ARG A 214 -51.32 -23.19 -0.78
C ARG A 214 -51.94 -24.33 0.04
N CYS A 215 -51.58 -24.46 1.31
CA CYS A 215 -52.15 -25.45 2.22
C CYS A 215 -53.64 -25.19 2.50
N LEU A 216 -54.03 -23.93 2.72
CA LEU A 216 -55.41 -23.53 2.93
C LEU A 216 -56.25 -23.83 1.68
N ARG A 217 -55.80 -23.44 0.48
CA ARG A 217 -56.48 -23.77 -0.80
C ARG A 217 -56.66 -25.28 -1.01
N ARG A 218 -55.66 -26.10 -0.67
CA ARG A 218 -55.78 -27.56 -0.71
C ARG A 218 -56.84 -28.09 0.26
N LYS A 219 -56.95 -27.50 1.45
CA LYS A 219 -57.95 -27.91 2.46
C LYS A 219 -59.36 -27.50 2.04
N THR A 220 -59.57 -26.29 1.51
CA THR A 220 -60.87 -25.87 0.97
C THR A 220 -61.28 -26.73 -0.22
N SER A 221 -60.35 -27.02 -1.14
CA SER A 221 -60.63 -27.92 -2.27
C SER A 221 -61.08 -29.31 -1.80
N LYS A 222 -60.47 -29.89 -0.77
CA LYS A 222 -60.93 -31.17 -0.18
C LYS A 222 -62.32 -31.08 0.46
N ASN A 223 -62.66 -29.96 1.10
CA ASN A 223 -63.98 -29.77 1.73
C ASN A 223 -65.12 -29.58 0.72
N TYR A 224 -64.86 -29.10 -0.50
CA TYR A 224 -65.87 -29.03 -1.57
C TYR A 224 -66.31 -30.42 -2.07
N PHE A 225 -65.46 -31.45 -1.94
CA PHE A 225 -65.79 -32.82 -2.33
C PHE A 225 -66.58 -33.60 -1.27
N THR A 226 -66.87 -33.03 -0.09
CA THR A 226 -67.58 -33.71 1.01
C THR A 226 -68.98 -33.14 1.32
N MET A 227 -69.56 -32.30 0.45
CA MET A 227 -70.98 -31.94 0.58
C MET A 227 -71.87 -33.10 0.09
N PRO A 228 -72.81 -33.61 0.90
CA PRO A 228 -73.75 -34.64 0.47
C PRO A 228 -74.79 -34.07 -0.53
N PRO A 229 -75.21 -34.85 -1.54
CA PRO A 229 -76.17 -34.38 -2.55
C PRO A 229 -77.60 -34.24 -1.98
N PRO A 230 -78.44 -33.35 -2.53
CA PRO A 230 -79.83 -33.22 -2.13
C PRO A 230 -80.66 -34.40 -2.64
N VAL A 231 -81.45 -35.00 -1.76
CA VAL A 231 -82.35 -36.12 -2.08
C VAL A 231 -83.64 -35.57 -2.70
N SER A 232 -83.91 -36.00 -3.93
CA SER A 232 -85.14 -35.76 -4.68
C SER A 232 -86.27 -36.68 -4.21
N HIS A 233 -87.40 -36.11 -3.78
CA HIS A 233 -88.68 -36.84 -3.68
C HIS A 233 -89.37 -36.84 -5.03
N ASP A 234 -89.64 -38.02 -5.59
CA ASP A 234 -90.52 -38.18 -6.75
C ASP A 234 -91.69 -39.09 -6.36
N SER A 235 -92.88 -38.51 -6.35
CA SER A 235 -94.16 -39.18 -6.11
C SER A 235 -94.83 -39.44 -7.45
N LYS A 236 -95.10 -40.70 -7.80
CA LYS A 236 -96.13 -41.01 -8.78
C LYS A 236 -97.00 -42.18 -8.33
N ASP A 237 -98.29 -41.86 -8.33
CA ASP A 237 -99.45 -42.69 -8.03
C ASP A 237 -99.68 -43.79 -9.09
N SER A 238 -100.15 -44.93 -8.58
CA SER A 238 -101.04 -46.00 -9.09
C SER A 238 -101.38 -46.20 -10.58
N LEU A 239 -101.30 -47.50 -10.96
CA LEU A 239 -102.10 -48.33 -11.91
C LEU A 239 -102.04 -47.95 -13.42
N VAL A 240 -101.61 -48.79 -14.38
CA VAL A 240 -101.83 -50.23 -14.68
C VAL A 240 -100.52 -50.89 -15.14
#